data_AF-A0A0N4XZ91-F1
#
_entry.id   AF-A0A0N4XZ91-F1
#
_cell.length_a   1.000
_cell.length_b   1.000
_cell.length_c   1.000
_cell.angle_alpha   90.00
_cell.angle_beta   90.00
_cell.angle_gamma   90.00
#
_symmetry.space_group_name_H-M   'P 1'
#
loop_
_entity.id
_entity.type
_entity.pdbx_description
1 polymer ?
#
loop_
_entity_poly.entity_id
_entity_poly.type
_entity_poly.pdbx_seq_one_letter_code
_entity_poly.pdbx_strand_id
1 'polypeptide(L)'
;MFMRNGYVSDAPFSLNGMNISECSSYVYMGREVNMTTDLSPELGRRTQAAWGASKGVEEVVRKARNTRLRADLFDSTVLPALTYASESWGYASW
;
A
#
# COMPACT_ATOMS: atom_id res chain seq x y z
N MET A 1 -8.77 -15.87 8.59
CA MET A 1 -8.66 -15.90 7.12
C MET A 1 -7.26 -16.38 6.78
N PHE A 2 -7.09 -17.29 5.82
CA PHE A 2 -5.80 -17.81 5.36
C PHE A 2 -5.67 -17.65 3.85
N MET A 3 -4.45 -17.71 3.35
CA MET A 3 -4.14 -17.54 1.94
C MET A 3 -3.60 -18.87 1.39
N ARG A 4 -4.22 -19.43 0.35
CA ARG A 4 -3.91 -20.78 -0.17
C ARG A 4 -2.95 -20.73 -1.35
N ASN A 5 -1.88 -21.53 -1.31
CA ASN A 5 -0.97 -21.70 -2.44
C ASN A 5 -1.47 -22.81 -3.38
N GLY A 6 -1.18 -22.70 -4.68
CA GLY A 6 -1.57 -23.68 -5.71
C GLY A 6 -0.97 -25.08 -5.54
N TYR A 7 -0.01 -25.25 -4.61
CA TYR A 7 0.53 -26.56 -4.22
C TYR A 7 -0.28 -27.26 -3.12
N VAL A 8 -1.25 -26.58 -2.50
CA VAL A 8 -2.05 -27.11 -1.39
C VAL A 8 -3.38 -27.64 -1.92
N SER A 9 -3.81 -28.80 -1.43
CA SER A 9 -5.11 -29.40 -1.82
C SER A 9 -6.29 -28.47 -1.51
N ASP A 10 -7.36 -28.56 -2.30
CA ASP A 10 -8.57 -27.77 -2.09
C ASP A 10 -9.38 -28.14 -0.83
N ALA A 11 -8.90 -29.10 -0.05
CA ALA A 11 -9.53 -29.53 1.19
C ALA A 11 -9.70 -28.37 2.20
N PRO A 12 -10.79 -28.36 2.99
CA PRO A 12 -10.99 -27.40 4.06
C PRO A 12 -9.84 -27.41 5.06
N PHE A 13 -9.28 -26.24 5.34
CA PHE A 13 -8.25 -26.08 6.36
C PHE A 13 -8.91 -25.71 7.69
N SER A 14 -8.67 -26.51 8.73
CA SER A 14 -9.18 -26.25 10.08
C SER A 14 -8.05 -26.08 11.08
N LEU A 15 -8.23 -25.13 11.99
CA LEU A 15 -7.35 -24.92 13.14
C LEU A 15 -8.20 -25.04 14.39
N ASN A 16 -7.80 -25.92 15.32
CA ASN A 16 -8.55 -26.23 16.55
C ASN A 16 -10.01 -26.61 16.29
N GLY A 17 -10.28 -27.34 15.21
CA GLY A 17 -11.64 -27.77 14.85
C GLY A 17 -12.51 -26.68 14.22
N MET A 18 -12.00 -25.47 14.00
CA MET A 18 -12.69 -24.40 13.27
C MET A 18 -12.14 -24.26 11.85
N ASN A 19 -13.03 -24.26 10.86
CA ASN A 19 -12.67 -23.99 9.46
C ASN A 19 -12.24 -22.53 9.31
N ILE A 20 -11.04 -22.31 8.79
CA ILE A 20 -10.55 -20.97 8.49
C ILE A 20 -11.03 -20.59 7.10
N SER A 21 -11.57 -19.38 6.95
CA SER A 21 -11.94 -18.84 5.64
C SER A 21 -10.72 -18.52 4.78
N GLU A 22 -10.81 -18.75 3.47
CA GLU A 22 -9.77 -18.41 2.51
C GLU A 22 -9.91 -16.94 2.03
N CYS A 23 -8.79 -16.25 1.79
CA CYS A 23 -8.74 -14.94 1.11
C CYS A 23 -7.78 -14.94 -0.08
N SER A 24 -8.05 -14.06 -1.05
CA SER A 24 -7.17 -13.77 -2.19
C SER A 24 -6.06 -12.77 -1.86
N SER A 25 -6.31 -11.81 -0.96
CA SER A 25 -5.32 -10.84 -0.47
C SER A 25 -5.52 -10.51 1.01
N TYR A 26 -4.47 -9.98 1.64
CA TYR A 26 -4.46 -9.56 3.05
C TYR A 26 -3.46 -8.43 3.26
N VAL A 27 -3.79 -7.45 4.10
CA VAL A 27 -2.87 -6.36 4.45
C VAL A 27 -2.03 -6.78 5.65
N TYR A 28 -0.77 -7.11 5.41
CA TYR A 28 0.21 -7.44 6.44
C TYR A 28 1.22 -6.29 6.58
N MET A 29 1.39 -5.78 7.80
CA MET A 29 2.32 -4.66 8.09
C MET A 29 2.14 -3.44 7.17
N GLY A 30 0.89 -3.13 6.81
CA GLY A 30 0.57 -1.99 5.94
C GLY A 30 0.82 -2.24 4.44
N ARG A 31 1.23 -3.45 4.06
CA ARG A 31 1.38 -3.90 2.68
C ARG A 31 0.29 -4.92 2.32
N GLU A 32 -0.47 -4.67 1.26
CA GLU A 32 -1.31 -5.73 0.68
C GLU A 32 -0.42 -6.81 0.05
N VAL A 33 -0.69 -8.05 0.45
CA VAL A 33 -0.02 -9.26 -0.02
C VAL A 33 -1.08 -10.18 -0.62
N ASN A 34 -0.77 -10.82 -1.73
CA ASN A 34 -1.57 -11.85 -2.36
C ASN A 34 -0.72 -13.09 -2.65
N MET A 35 -1.36 -14.16 -3.08
CA MET A 35 -0.69 -15.44 -3.35
C MET A 35 0.29 -15.40 -4.52
N THR A 36 0.01 -14.56 -5.52
CA THR A 36 0.86 -14.42 -6.71
C THR A 36 2.02 -13.46 -6.49
N THR A 37 2.17 -12.91 -5.28
CA THR A 37 3.08 -11.81 -4.95
C THR A 37 2.94 -10.60 -5.89
N ASP A 38 1.80 -10.49 -6.57
CA ASP A 38 1.52 -9.40 -7.51
C ASP A 38 1.43 -8.09 -6.73
N LEU A 39 2.29 -7.16 -7.10
CA LEU A 39 2.37 -5.84 -6.50
C LEU A 39 1.33 -4.87 -7.05
N SER A 40 0.70 -5.17 -8.18
CA SER A 40 -0.20 -4.23 -8.87
C SER A 40 -1.35 -3.73 -8.00
N PRO A 41 -2.07 -4.57 -7.22
CA PRO A 41 -3.14 -4.09 -6.35
C PRO A 41 -2.62 -3.15 -5.25
N GLU A 42 -1.49 -3.51 -4.63
CA GLU A 42 -0.89 -2.70 -3.58
C GLU A 42 -0.36 -1.37 -4.12
N LEU A 43 0.29 -1.38 -5.29
CA LEU A 43 0.75 -0.19 -5.99
C LEU A 43 -0.43 0.71 -6.35
N GLY A 44 -1.54 0.15 -6.83
CA GLY A 44 -2.77 0.89 -7.11
C GLY A 44 -3.33 1.57 -5.86
N ARG A 45 -3.48 0.82 -4.77
CA ARG A 45 -3.97 1.33 -3.48
C ARG A 45 -3.11 2.46 -2.93
N ARG A 46 -1.77 2.29 -2.97
CA ARG A 46 -0.82 3.32 -2.51
C ARG A 46 -0.82 4.55 -3.40
N THR A 47 -0.84 4.35 -4.71
CA THR A 47 -0.89 5.45 -5.68
C THR A 47 -2.15 6.29 -5.44
N GLN A 48 -3.30 5.65 -5.20
CA GLN A 48 -4.53 6.36 -4.86
C GLN A 48 -4.45 7.11 -3.53
N ALA A 49 -3.87 6.51 -2.49
CA ALA A 49 -3.67 7.19 -1.20
C ALA A 49 -2.73 8.41 -1.33
N ALA A 50 -1.63 8.26 -2.07
CA ALA A 50 -0.70 9.36 -2.35
C ALA A 50 -1.36 10.49 -3.15
N TRP A 51 -2.15 10.17 -4.18
CA TRP A 51 -2.93 11.15 -4.93
C TRP A 51 -3.99 11.86 -4.07
N GLY A 52 -4.60 11.16 -3.13
CA GLY A 52 -5.54 11.77 -2.17
C GLY A 52 -4.85 12.79 -1.27
N ALA A 53 -3.69 12.42 -0.70
CA ALA A 53 -2.91 13.30 0.16
C ALA A 53 -2.35 14.51 -0.61
N SER A 54 -1.83 14.31 -1.81
CA SER A 54 -1.26 15.39 -2.63
C SER A 54 -2.30 16.44 -3.01
N LYS A 55 -3.51 16.03 -3.40
CA LYS A 55 -4.62 16.95 -3.70
C LYS A 55 -5.02 17.81 -2.50
N GLY A 56 -5.04 17.25 -1.29
CA GLY A 56 -5.33 18.00 -0.06
C GLY A 56 -4.26 19.06 0.25
N VAL A 57 -3.00 18.73 -0.01
CA VAL A 57 -1.84 19.61 0.19
C VAL A 57 -1.76 20.69 -0.90
N GLU A 58 -2.12 20.36 -2.15
CA GLU A 58 -2.07 21.26 -3.30
C GLU A 58 -2.85 22.56 -3.05
N GLU A 59 -4.05 22.47 -2.48
CA GLU A 59 -4.87 23.65 -2.20
C GLU A 59 -4.20 24.58 -1.16
N VAL A 60 -3.63 23.99 -0.11
CA VAL A 60 -2.94 24.73 0.96
C VAL A 60 -1.67 25.39 0.42
N VAL A 61 -0.87 24.64 -0.33
CA VAL A 61 0.36 25.12 -0.97
C VAL A 61 0.06 26.25 -1.94
N ARG A 62 -0.96 26.11 -2.80
CA ARG A 62 -1.35 27.13 -3.78
C ARG A 62 -1.77 28.44 -3.12
N LYS A 63 -2.54 28.38 -2.03
CA LYS A 63 -3.03 29.55 -1.29
C LYS A 63 -1.96 30.19 -0.40
N ALA A 64 -1.03 29.40 0.13
CA ALA A 64 0.05 29.91 0.96
C ALA A 64 0.96 30.83 0.13
N ARG A 65 1.16 32.10 0.51
CA ARG A 65 2.12 33.00 -0.14
C ARG A 65 3.55 32.83 0.38
N ASN A 66 3.72 32.18 1.53
CA ASN A 66 5.02 32.00 2.18
C ASN A 66 5.76 30.81 1.58
N THR A 67 6.90 31.07 0.94
CA THR A 67 7.74 30.06 0.28
C THR A 67 8.38 29.08 1.25
N ARG A 68 8.73 29.51 2.47
CA ARG A 68 9.27 28.62 3.51
C ARG A 68 8.21 27.63 3.99
N LEU A 69 7.01 28.14 4.29
CA LEU A 69 5.88 27.31 4.68
C LEU A 69 5.56 26.25 3.60
N ARG A 70 5.66 26.59 2.32
CA ARG A 70 5.47 25.64 1.22
C ARG A 70 6.53 24.54 1.20
N ALA A 71 7.78 24.88 1.43
CA ALA A 71 8.88 23.90 1.51
C ALA A 71 8.69 22.97 2.71
N ASP A 72 8.40 23.52 3.90
CA ASP A 72 8.16 22.72 5.11
C ASP A 72 6.97 21.76 4.94
N LEU A 73 5.90 22.22 4.29
CA LEU A 73 4.73 21.38 4.01
C LEU A 73 5.09 20.24 3.04
N PHE A 74 5.88 20.53 2.01
CA PHE A 74 6.35 19.53 1.06
C PHE A 74 7.25 18.49 1.74
N ASP A 75 8.22 18.94 2.53
CA ASP A 75 9.18 18.09 3.24
C ASP A 75 8.51 17.18 4.28
N SER A 76 7.46 17.67 4.95
CA SER A 76 6.73 16.91 5.97
C SER A 76 5.67 15.95 5.43
N THR A 77 5.15 16.17 4.21
CA THR A 77 4.01 15.39 3.68
C THR A 77 4.31 14.62 2.40
N VAL A 78 4.99 15.25 1.44
CA VAL A 78 5.22 14.68 0.10
C VAL A 78 6.49 13.83 0.09
N LEU A 79 7.56 14.32 0.71
CA LEU A 79 8.86 13.65 0.77
C LEU A 79 8.79 12.25 1.42
N PRO A 80 8.12 12.05 2.58
CA PRO A 80 7.97 10.73 3.18
C PRO A 80 7.20 9.75 2.30
N ALA A 81 6.17 10.23 1.58
CA ALA A 81 5.40 9.41 0.66
C ALA A 81 6.24 8.97 -0.56
N LEU A 82 7.11 9.85 -1.08
CA LEU A 82 8.02 9.55 -2.17
C LEU A 82 9.13 8.57 -1.76
N THR A 83 9.74 8.76 -0.59
CA THR A 83 10.77 7.83 -0.07
C THR A 83 10.18 6.44 0.12
N TYR A 84 9.00 6.32 0.74
CA TYR A 84 8.33 5.04 0.93
C TYR A 84 7.89 4.38 -0.38
N ALA A 85 7.46 5.18 -1.36
CA ALA A 85 7.20 4.67 -2.70
C ALA A 85 8.49 4.07 -3.29
N SER A 86 9.62 4.78 -3.23
CA SER A 86 10.91 4.35 -3.80
C SER A 86 11.41 3.00 -3.25
N GLU A 87 11.17 2.71 -1.97
CA GLU A 87 11.46 1.41 -1.34
C GLU A 87 10.60 0.26 -1.92
N SER A 88 9.42 0.59 -2.46
CA SER A 88 8.50 -0.37 -3.06
C SER A 88 8.84 -0.70 -4.53
N TRP A 89 9.49 0.22 -5.25
CA TRP A 89 9.85 0.04 -6.68
C TRP A 89 10.99 -0.95 -6.91
N GLY A 90 11.84 -1.22 -5.91
CA GLY A 90 12.92 -2.21 -6.01
C GLY A 90 12.46 -3.65 -6.22
N TYR A 91 11.15 -3.92 -6.10
CA TYR A 91 10.55 -5.24 -6.33
C TYR A 91 9.78 -5.35 -7.66
N ALA A 92 9.73 -4.28 -8.46
CA ALA A 92 9.02 -4.25 -9.75
C ALA A 92 9.93 -4.49 -10.96
N SER A 93 11.19 -4.89 -10.74
CA SER A 93 12.10 -5.30 -11.82
C SER A 93 12.06 -6.82 -12.04
N TRP A 94 11.75 -7.19 -13.29
CA TRP A 94 11.70 -8.50 -13.97
C TRP A 94 10.32 -9.14 -14.09
#